data_AF-A0A7W9W3Q7-F1
#
_entry.id   AF-A0A7W9W3Q7-F1
#
_cell.length_a   1.000
_cell.length_b   1.000
_cell.length_c   1.000
_cell.angle_alpha   90.00
_cell.angle_beta   90.00
_cell.angle_gamma   90.00
#
_symmetry.space_group_name_H-M   'P 1'
#
loop_
_entity.id
_entity.type
_entity.pdbx_description
1 polymer ?
#
loop_
_entity_poly.entity_id
_entity_poly.type
_entity_poly.pdbx_seq_one_letter_code
_entity_poly.pdbx_strand_id
1 'polypeptide(L)'
;MKREIEVYNAHFGDCIVIREIEEKSNLLVDFGIHYNSVINYEPHGKNREVLTTHIAEDIARRYSHCKLSLLITHFHEDHVSGLIYMYKSEDKRYENLFSKIYIANMWNNPFAIAMSFLEQLILSHECKNGKLPRTDNSLLDLVEFLCVNISNVHLLSRGEKFENDKYITLWPMKDDSKNDGEDYFNKIKKEFNLSEKFEKRLIYLSRNVCNLASECTSMRENYDSGMVSYVEKNIERMQGDYFYLQNESHNLFRHFKEEWLSDKIIKLNEFNHKYNIVFQNTQSDGHNILFTGDMERSQMKYLEEHSDITLHKCYKYIKIPHHGTKKHGIDFSKYSPKNIIITNGQVGMNSNDSYKIDTIYGDLNARHVCTNSNNCKNCKYKCKVPSTICRNKDSRILVFSKLYKKI
;
A
#
# COMPACT_ATOMS: atom_id res chain seq x y z
N MET A 1 -17.92 0.03 21.06
CA MET A 1 -17.33 0.85 19.98
C MET A 1 -18.06 0.57 18.69
N LYS A 2 -18.71 1.60 18.12
CA LYS A 2 -19.36 1.49 16.81
C LYS A 2 -18.39 1.98 15.72
N ARG A 3 -17.93 1.06 14.89
CA ARG A 3 -17.08 1.33 13.72
C ARG A 3 -17.89 1.46 12.43
N GLU A 4 -17.55 2.49 11.65
CA GLU A 4 -17.95 2.68 10.25
C GLU A 4 -16.71 2.66 9.36
N ILE A 5 -16.87 2.17 8.13
CA ILE A 5 -15.81 2.23 7.11
C ILE A 5 -16.26 3.18 6.01
N GLU A 6 -15.36 4.04 5.55
CA GLU A 6 -15.54 4.87 4.37
C GLU A 6 -14.53 4.44 3.30
N VAL A 7 -15.01 3.98 2.16
CA VAL A 7 -14.17 3.50 1.05
C VAL A 7 -14.20 4.56 -0.04
N TYR A 8 -13.06 5.18 -0.33
CA TYR A 8 -12.91 6.11 -1.46
C TYR A 8 -12.80 5.35 -2.77
N ASN A 9 -13.29 5.93 -3.87
CA ASN A 9 -13.17 5.35 -5.20
C ASN A 9 -11.77 5.58 -5.77
N ALA A 10 -10.77 4.88 -5.21
CA ALA A 10 -9.41 4.85 -5.72
C ALA A 10 -9.25 3.95 -6.96
N HIS A 11 -10.35 3.46 -7.56
CA HIS A 11 -10.33 2.47 -8.64
C HIS A 11 -9.48 1.24 -8.27
N PHE A 12 -8.35 1.01 -8.96
CA PHE A 12 -7.32 0.07 -8.52
C PHE A 12 -6.35 0.80 -7.60
N GLY A 13 -6.44 0.52 -6.30
CA GLY A 13 -5.66 1.18 -5.25
C GLY A 13 -6.46 1.39 -3.98
N ASP A 14 -5.78 1.61 -2.86
CA ASP A 14 -6.39 1.70 -1.53
C ASP A 14 -6.53 3.15 -1.06
N CYS A 15 -7.70 3.46 -0.51
CA CYS A 15 -7.95 4.68 0.26
C CYS A 15 -9.21 4.46 1.12
N ILE A 16 -9.00 4.12 2.39
CA ILE A 16 -10.08 3.67 3.28
C ILE A 16 -9.96 4.40 4.62
N VAL A 17 -11.05 4.99 5.11
CA VAL A 17 -11.07 5.57 6.46
C VAL A 17 -11.90 4.70 7.39
N ILE A 18 -11.29 4.26 8.49
CA ILE A 18 -11.98 3.63 9.61
C ILE A 18 -12.38 4.73 10.59
N ARG A 19 -13.68 4.83 10.88
CA ARG A 19 -14.24 5.86 11.76
C ARG A 19 -14.77 5.25 13.05
N GLU A 20 -14.29 5.76 14.16
CA GLU A 20 -14.86 5.48 15.48
C GLU A 20 -15.88 6.58 15.81
N ILE A 21 -17.17 6.23 15.77
CA ILE A 21 -18.26 7.23 15.87
C ILE A 21 -18.24 7.95 17.22
N GLU A 22 -17.96 7.23 18.30
CA GLU A 22 -18.05 7.73 19.67
C GLU A 22 -16.86 8.62 20.03
N GLU A 23 -15.66 8.29 19.56
CA GLU A 23 -14.40 8.94 19.96
C GLU A 23 -13.92 10.02 18.99
N LYS A 24 -14.58 10.17 17.83
CA LYS A 24 -14.16 11.08 16.74
C LYS A 24 -12.70 10.90 16.30
N SER A 25 -12.10 9.74 16.57
CA SER A 25 -10.80 9.32 16.05
C SER A 25 -10.98 8.55 14.75
N ASN A 26 -10.16 8.86 13.76
CA ASN A 26 -10.27 8.28 12.43
C ASN A 26 -8.89 7.74 12.02
N LEU A 27 -8.88 6.64 11.28
CA LEU A 27 -7.66 6.04 10.74
C LEU A 27 -7.81 5.94 9.23
N LEU A 28 -7.05 6.74 8.49
CA LEU A 28 -6.86 6.58 7.05
C LEU A 28 -5.87 5.43 6.83
N VAL A 29 -6.31 4.39 6.12
CA VAL A 29 -5.49 3.26 5.69
C VAL A 29 -5.23 3.44 4.21
N ASP A 30 -3.97 3.74 3.90
CA ASP A 30 -3.43 4.04 2.57
C ASP A 30 -4.13 5.22 1.85
N PHE A 31 -3.45 5.75 0.85
CA PHE A 31 -4.03 6.59 -0.18
C PHE A 31 -3.19 6.51 -1.44
N GLY A 32 -3.58 5.62 -2.35
CA GLY A 32 -2.92 5.46 -3.64
C GLY A 32 -3.88 5.02 -4.74
N ILE A 33 -3.47 5.30 -5.97
CA ILE A 33 -4.16 4.88 -7.19
C ILE A 33 -3.10 4.38 -8.14
N HIS A 34 -3.24 3.13 -8.59
CA HIS A 34 -2.32 2.52 -9.53
C HIS A 34 -2.20 3.37 -10.79
N TYR A 35 -0.98 3.54 -11.28
CA TYR A 35 -0.70 4.43 -12.39
C TYR A 35 -1.54 4.13 -13.63
N ASN A 36 -1.52 2.87 -14.05
CA ASN A 36 -2.24 2.39 -15.22
C ASN A 36 -3.73 2.12 -14.95
N SER A 37 -4.29 2.60 -13.83
CA SER A 37 -5.71 2.44 -13.50
C SER A 37 -6.58 3.13 -14.56
N VAL A 38 -7.54 2.39 -15.11
CA VAL A 38 -8.47 2.92 -16.11
C VAL A 38 -9.61 3.67 -15.39
N ILE A 39 -9.53 5.00 -15.41
CA ILE A 39 -10.52 5.88 -14.82
C ILE A 39 -11.64 6.18 -15.85
N ASN A 40 -12.72 5.42 -15.84
CA ASN A 40 -13.78 5.50 -16.85
C ASN A 40 -15.09 6.15 -16.35
N TYR A 41 -15.00 7.15 -15.46
CA TYR A 41 -16.14 7.83 -14.86
C TYR A 41 -16.00 9.36 -14.86
N GLU A 42 -17.09 10.06 -15.16
CA GLU A 42 -17.20 11.53 -15.09
C GLU A 42 -17.59 11.98 -13.68
N PRO A 43 -17.04 13.09 -13.16
CA PRO A 43 -16.34 14.18 -13.86
C PRO A 43 -14.82 13.97 -14.02
N HIS A 44 -14.29 12.81 -13.66
CA HIS A 44 -12.85 12.60 -13.59
C HIS A 44 -12.21 12.23 -14.94
N GLY A 45 -13.01 12.10 -16.01
CA GLY A 45 -12.55 12.19 -17.41
C GLY A 45 -11.31 11.40 -17.83
N LYS A 46 -11.04 10.22 -17.26
CA LYS A 46 -9.80 9.43 -17.44
C LYS A 46 -8.53 10.01 -16.81
N ASN A 47 -8.65 11.05 -16.00
CA ASN A 47 -7.54 11.71 -15.35
C ASN A 47 -7.39 11.22 -13.89
N ARG A 48 -6.38 10.37 -13.69
CA ARG A 48 -5.96 9.89 -12.36
C ARG A 48 -5.61 11.04 -11.42
N GLU A 49 -4.91 12.07 -11.89
CA GLU A 49 -4.50 13.21 -11.06
C GLU A 49 -5.71 13.98 -10.55
N VAL A 50 -6.72 14.25 -11.40
CA VAL A 50 -7.95 14.93 -10.98
C VAL A 50 -8.70 14.12 -9.91
N LEU A 51 -8.76 12.80 -10.05
CA LEU A 51 -9.34 11.93 -9.03
C LEU A 51 -8.54 11.97 -7.73
N THR A 52 -7.21 11.87 -7.79
CA THR A 52 -6.32 12.01 -6.63
C THR A 52 -6.54 13.35 -5.92
N THR A 53 -6.55 14.46 -6.66
CA THR A 53 -6.81 15.80 -6.12
C THR A 53 -8.15 15.85 -5.40
N HIS A 54 -9.24 15.39 -6.03
CA HIS A 54 -10.57 15.46 -5.40
C HIS A 54 -10.68 14.58 -4.15
N ILE A 55 -10.05 13.39 -4.13
CA ILE A 55 -9.98 12.57 -2.91
C ILE A 55 -9.20 13.30 -1.82
N ALA A 56 -8.05 13.87 -2.17
CA ALA A 56 -7.20 14.57 -1.23
C ALA A 56 -7.90 15.78 -0.59
N GLU A 57 -8.56 16.59 -1.41
CA GLU A 57 -9.32 17.76 -0.96
C GLU A 57 -10.51 17.37 -0.08
N ASP A 58 -11.22 16.29 -0.40
CA ASP A 58 -12.32 15.81 0.45
C ASP A 58 -11.83 15.31 1.81
N ILE A 59 -10.73 14.55 1.85
CA ILE A 59 -10.12 14.09 3.10
C ILE A 59 -9.74 15.30 3.96
N ALA A 60 -8.96 16.24 3.41
CA ALA A 60 -8.54 17.43 4.14
C ALA A 60 -9.75 18.23 4.65
N ARG A 61 -10.74 18.49 3.79
CA ARG A 61 -11.95 19.25 4.15
C ARG A 61 -12.77 18.59 5.26
N ARG A 62 -12.91 17.27 5.27
CA ARG A 62 -13.77 16.57 6.24
C ARG A 62 -13.06 16.23 7.54
N TYR A 63 -11.73 16.08 7.51
CA TYR A 63 -10.97 15.60 8.66
C TYR A 63 -10.01 16.63 9.26
N SER A 64 -9.84 17.82 8.69
CA SER A 64 -9.00 18.90 9.24
C SER A 64 -9.33 19.30 10.69
N HIS A 65 -10.59 19.11 11.11
CA HIS A 65 -11.06 19.45 12.45
C HIS A 65 -11.28 18.22 13.35
N CYS A 66 -10.81 17.05 12.92
CA CYS A 66 -10.92 15.79 13.66
C CYS A 66 -9.54 15.17 13.83
N LYS A 67 -9.42 14.24 14.78
CA LYS A 67 -8.19 13.45 14.88
C LYS A 67 -8.16 12.43 13.75
N LEU A 68 -7.26 12.61 12.80
CA LEU A 68 -6.95 11.65 11.75
C LEU A 68 -5.55 11.07 11.98
N SER A 69 -5.45 9.76 12.03
CA SER A 69 -4.20 9.02 11.95
C SER A 69 -4.07 8.42 10.55
N LEU A 70 -2.85 8.15 10.11
CA LEU A 70 -2.51 7.50 8.85
C LEU A 70 -1.86 6.15 9.15
N LEU A 71 -2.22 5.11 8.41
CA LEU A 71 -1.50 3.84 8.34
C LEU A 71 -1.14 3.57 6.88
N ILE A 72 0.13 3.33 6.63
CA ILE A 72 0.68 2.94 5.33
C ILE A 72 0.97 1.45 5.39
N THR A 73 0.25 0.65 4.60
CA THR A 73 0.40 -0.82 4.64
C THR A 73 1.71 -1.27 4.03
N HIS A 74 2.11 -0.67 2.91
CA HIS A 74 3.38 -0.84 2.22
C HIS A 74 3.56 0.27 1.17
N PHE A 75 4.67 0.28 0.43
CA PHE A 75 5.09 1.42 -0.40
C PHE A 75 4.75 1.29 -1.90
N HIS A 76 3.98 0.28 -2.32
CA HIS A 76 3.55 0.23 -3.72
C HIS A 76 2.70 1.47 -4.07
N GLU A 77 2.79 1.90 -5.32
CA GLU A 77 2.25 3.18 -5.77
C GLU A 77 0.74 3.31 -5.49
N ASP A 78 0.00 2.24 -5.68
CA ASP A 78 -1.43 2.10 -5.45
C ASP A 78 -1.85 2.16 -3.98
N HIS A 79 -0.89 2.30 -3.06
CA HIS A 79 -1.10 2.54 -1.63
C HIS A 79 -0.61 3.93 -1.17
N VAL A 80 0.38 4.53 -1.84
CA VAL A 80 1.04 5.76 -1.34
C VAL A 80 1.02 6.96 -2.28
N SER A 81 0.61 6.79 -3.54
CA SER A 81 0.74 7.87 -4.53
C SER A 81 -0.04 9.14 -4.21
N GLY A 82 -1.20 9.01 -3.56
CA GLY A 82 -2.02 10.12 -3.12
C GLY A 82 -1.43 10.84 -1.92
N LEU A 83 -0.74 10.13 -1.04
CA LEU A 83 0.03 10.73 0.07
C LEU A 83 1.20 11.54 -0.46
N ILE A 84 1.95 11.00 -1.43
CA ILE A 84 3.06 11.72 -2.07
C ILE A 84 2.54 12.97 -2.80
N TYR A 85 1.36 12.88 -3.45
CA TYR A 85 0.70 14.04 -4.04
C TYR A 85 0.39 15.12 -3.00
N MET A 86 -0.24 14.74 -1.87
CA MET A 86 -0.54 15.69 -0.78
C MET A 86 0.73 16.36 -0.24
N TYR A 87 1.81 15.59 -0.07
CA TYR A 87 3.08 16.11 0.41
C TYR A 87 3.73 17.08 -0.58
N LYS A 88 3.88 16.66 -1.84
CA LYS A 88 4.54 17.45 -2.89
C LYS A 88 3.74 18.65 -3.37
N SER A 89 2.43 18.72 -3.10
CA SER A 89 1.64 19.89 -3.50
C SER A 89 1.94 21.13 -2.66
N GLU A 90 2.66 20.99 -1.53
CA GLU A 90 2.95 22.06 -0.57
C GLU A 90 1.70 22.84 -0.11
N ASP A 91 0.54 22.19 -0.19
CA ASP A 91 -0.72 22.81 0.15
C ASP A 91 -0.92 22.74 1.66
N LYS A 92 -1.05 23.91 2.28
CA LYS A 92 -1.22 24.07 3.73
C LYS A 92 -2.41 23.30 4.29
N ARG A 93 -3.40 22.93 3.46
CA ARG A 93 -4.53 22.09 3.87
C ARG A 93 -4.10 20.68 4.30
N TYR A 94 -2.96 20.19 3.83
CA TYR A 94 -2.44 18.86 4.16
C TYR A 94 -1.39 18.90 5.28
N GLU A 95 -0.88 20.10 5.60
CA GLU A 95 0.07 20.30 6.69
C GLU A 95 -0.54 19.85 8.03
N ASN A 96 0.17 19.00 8.76
CA ASN A 96 -0.28 18.46 10.06
C ASN A 96 -1.64 17.74 10.03
N LEU A 97 -2.11 17.29 8.86
CA LEU A 97 -3.38 16.56 8.71
C LEU A 97 -3.39 15.25 9.51
N PHE A 98 -2.23 14.61 9.66
CA PHE A 98 -2.08 13.33 10.36
C PHE A 98 -1.45 13.51 11.73
N SER A 99 -2.21 13.19 12.77
CA SER A 99 -1.76 13.23 14.16
C SER A 99 -0.81 12.09 14.54
N LYS A 100 -0.91 10.95 13.85
CA LYS A 100 -0.03 9.79 13.97
C LYS A 100 0.10 9.14 12.60
N ILE A 101 1.28 8.64 12.29
CA ILE A 101 1.61 7.93 11.04
C ILE A 101 2.18 6.57 11.42
N TYR A 102 1.51 5.50 11.02
CA TYR A 102 1.91 4.13 11.28
C TYR A 102 2.48 3.50 10.01
N ILE A 103 3.64 2.85 10.14
CA ILE A 103 4.30 2.15 9.02
C ILE A 103 5.10 0.97 9.52
N ALA A 104 5.39 -0.01 8.66
CA ALA A 104 6.16 -1.19 9.03
C ALA A 104 7.56 -0.84 9.55
N ASN A 105 8.02 -1.59 10.54
CA ASN A 105 9.39 -1.50 11.06
C ASN A 105 10.37 -2.24 10.13
N MET A 106 10.84 -1.57 9.08
CA MET A 106 11.82 -2.12 8.12
C MET A 106 13.03 -1.21 7.86
N TRP A 107 13.06 -0.04 8.50
CA TRP A 107 13.96 1.08 8.20
C TRP A 107 15.39 0.90 8.72
N ASN A 108 15.67 -0.24 9.34
CA ASN A 108 16.99 -0.67 9.79
C ASN A 108 17.56 -1.80 8.88
N ASN A 109 16.83 -2.22 7.84
CA ASN A 109 17.23 -3.30 6.95
C ASN A 109 17.58 -2.75 5.54
N PRO A 110 18.87 -2.46 5.27
CA PRO A 110 19.27 -1.90 3.97
C PRO A 110 19.04 -2.86 2.80
N PHE A 111 18.97 -4.18 3.03
CA PHE A 111 18.67 -5.13 1.96
C PHE A 111 17.19 -5.09 1.59
N ALA A 112 16.30 -4.85 2.56
CA ALA A 112 14.90 -4.63 2.26
C ALA A 112 14.69 -3.37 1.42
N ILE A 113 15.32 -2.26 1.81
CA ILE A 113 15.28 -1.02 1.04
C ILE A 113 15.89 -1.18 -0.36
N ALA A 114 17.00 -1.93 -0.49
CA ALA A 114 17.62 -2.21 -1.79
C ALA A 114 16.68 -2.97 -2.74
N MET A 115 15.93 -3.93 -2.21
CA MET A 115 14.94 -4.70 -2.95
C MET A 115 13.76 -3.83 -3.39
N SER A 116 13.29 -2.93 -2.53
CA SER A 116 12.26 -1.93 -2.86
C SER A 116 12.69 -1.00 -3.99
N PHE A 117 13.94 -0.51 -3.94
CA PHE A 117 14.50 0.27 -5.06
C PHE A 117 14.63 -0.56 -6.34
N LEU A 118 15.11 -1.79 -6.25
CA LEU A 118 15.27 -2.65 -7.43
C LEU A 118 13.92 -2.91 -8.12
N GLU A 119 12.86 -3.17 -7.37
CA GLU A 119 11.50 -3.28 -7.89
C GLU A 119 11.08 -2.01 -8.64
N GLN A 120 11.21 -0.83 -8.01
CA GLN A 120 10.91 0.45 -8.65
C GLN A 120 11.71 0.69 -9.95
N LEU A 121 12.97 0.27 -9.99
CA LEU A 121 13.82 0.38 -11.17
C LEU A 121 13.35 -0.51 -12.32
N ILE A 122 12.87 -1.72 -12.03
CA ILE A 122 12.33 -2.64 -13.04
C ILE A 122 10.98 -2.13 -13.55
N LEU A 123 10.08 -1.73 -12.66
CA LEU A 123 8.80 -1.13 -13.03
C LEU A 123 8.99 0.11 -13.91
N SER A 124 9.98 0.96 -13.57
CA SER A 124 10.35 2.09 -14.43
C SER A 124 10.85 1.67 -15.81
N HIS A 125 11.54 0.53 -15.93
CA HIS A 125 12.00 0.01 -17.22
C HIS A 125 10.82 -0.50 -18.06
N GLU A 126 9.91 -1.28 -17.47
CA GLU A 126 8.72 -1.78 -18.15
C GLU A 126 7.81 -0.65 -18.65
N CYS A 127 7.59 0.40 -17.83
CA CYS A 127 6.82 1.57 -18.27
C CYS A 127 7.47 2.29 -19.47
N LYS A 128 8.81 2.49 -19.43
CA LYS A 128 9.56 3.10 -20.55
C LYS A 128 9.42 2.28 -21.83
N ASN A 129 9.59 0.96 -21.76
CA ASN A 129 9.47 0.08 -22.94
C ASN A 129 8.04 0.03 -23.48
N GLY A 130 7.05 -0.01 -22.59
CA GLY A 130 5.63 -0.01 -22.94
C GLY A 130 5.11 1.33 -23.47
N LYS A 131 5.94 2.39 -23.50
CA LYS A 131 5.53 3.79 -23.71
C LYS A 131 4.37 4.20 -22.81
N LEU A 132 4.27 3.56 -21.64
CA LEU A 132 3.30 3.91 -20.63
C LEU A 132 3.87 5.14 -19.92
N PRO A 133 3.03 6.13 -19.61
CA PRO A 133 3.52 7.27 -18.86
C PRO A 133 3.92 6.79 -17.43
N ARG A 134 4.61 7.61 -16.63
CA ARG A 134 5.11 7.20 -15.30
C ARG A 134 4.60 8.16 -14.22
N THR A 135 4.60 7.73 -12.96
CA THR A 135 4.68 8.66 -11.83
C THR A 135 6.10 9.16 -11.63
N ASP A 136 6.23 10.43 -11.25
CA ASP A 136 7.47 11.01 -10.73
C ASP A 136 7.67 10.68 -9.23
N ASN A 137 6.95 9.68 -8.73
CA ASN A 137 7.00 9.25 -7.33
C ASN A 137 8.04 8.14 -7.16
N SER A 138 8.84 8.25 -6.10
CA SER A 138 9.92 7.34 -5.74
C SER A 138 9.82 6.97 -4.26
N LEU A 139 10.52 5.89 -3.85
CA LEU A 139 10.65 5.55 -2.44
C LEU A 139 11.27 6.70 -1.63
N LEU A 140 12.14 7.51 -2.25
CA LEU A 140 12.73 8.67 -1.59
C LEU A 140 11.68 9.72 -1.19
N ASP A 141 10.63 9.91 -1.98
CA ASP A 141 9.56 10.86 -1.64
C ASP A 141 8.77 10.41 -0.41
N LEU A 142 8.56 9.09 -0.28
CA LEU A 142 7.95 8.52 0.93
C LEU A 142 8.90 8.64 2.13
N VAL A 143 10.19 8.36 1.95
CA VAL A 143 11.20 8.50 3.02
C VAL A 143 11.26 9.95 3.49
N GLU A 144 11.25 10.91 2.57
CA GLU A 144 11.23 12.33 2.87
C GLU A 144 9.98 12.70 3.69
N PHE A 145 8.78 12.33 3.21
CA PHE A 145 7.53 12.54 3.93
C PHE A 145 7.59 11.99 5.37
N LEU A 146 8.09 10.76 5.56
CA LEU A 146 8.20 10.14 6.88
C LEU A 146 9.21 10.85 7.77
N CYS A 147 10.37 11.22 7.24
CA CYS A 147 11.43 11.88 8.00
C CYS A 147 11.04 13.32 8.39
N VAL A 148 10.32 14.03 7.51
CA VAL A 148 9.76 15.36 7.82
C VAL A 148 8.69 15.29 8.92
N ASN A 149 7.97 14.17 9.00
CA ASN A 149 6.91 13.95 9.99
C ASN A 149 7.33 13.01 11.14
N ILE A 150 8.63 12.82 11.38
CA ILE A 150 9.15 11.74 12.22
C ILE A 150 8.59 11.75 13.66
N SER A 151 8.29 12.93 14.20
CA SER A 151 7.68 13.07 15.53
C SER A 151 6.35 12.31 15.65
N ASN A 152 5.60 12.23 14.54
CA ASN A 152 4.31 11.55 14.44
C ASN A 152 4.42 10.10 13.95
N VAL A 153 5.61 9.63 13.56
CA VAL A 153 5.82 8.28 13.00
C VAL A 153 5.94 7.25 14.12
N HIS A 154 5.26 6.13 13.92
CA HIS A 154 5.25 4.95 14.77
C HIS A 154 5.50 3.71 13.90
N LEU A 155 6.57 2.98 14.23
CA LEU A 155 6.92 1.75 13.53
C LEU A 155 6.09 0.59 14.09
N LEU A 156 5.61 -0.28 13.21
CA LEU A 156 4.76 -1.42 13.54
C LEU A 156 5.41 -2.76 13.17
N SER A 157 5.33 -3.70 14.11
CA SER A 157 5.63 -5.12 13.99
C SER A 157 4.59 -5.96 14.74
N ARG A 158 4.58 -7.27 14.50
CA ARG A 158 3.65 -8.24 15.07
C ARG A 158 3.60 -8.10 16.59
N GLY A 159 2.38 -8.01 17.12
CA GLY A 159 2.09 -7.86 18.54
C GLY A 159 2.08 -6.42 19.04
N GLU A 160 2.55 -5.46 18.25
CA GLU A 160 2.44 -4.06 18.64
C GLU A 160 1.00 -3.59 18.53
N LYS A 161 0.54 -2.98 19.62
CA LYS A 161 -0.76 -2.34 19.67
C LYS A 161 -0.62 -0.88 19.28
N PHE A 162 -1.62 -0.36 18.58
CA PHE A 162 -1.60 1.01 18.10
C PHE A 162 -2.98 1.66 18.14
N GLU A 163 -3.02 2.96 17.89
CA GLU A 163 -4.22 3.79 17.98
C GLU A 163 -4.89 3.68 19.36
N ASN A 164 -4.09 3.84 20.42
CA ASN A 164 -4.50 3.70 21.81
C ASN A 164 -5.08 2.30 22.12
N ASP A 165 -4.31 1.26 21.77
CA ASP A 165 -4.63 -0.15 21.96
C ASP A 165 -5.89 -0.66 21.26
N LYS A 166 -6.48 0.11 20.36
CA LYS A 166 -7.64 -0.29 19.57
C LYS A 166 -7.33 -1.42 18.61
N TYR A 167 -6.14 -1.37 18.02
CA TYR A 167 -5.69 -2.32 17.01
C TYR A 167 -4.41 -3.02 17.44
N ILE A 168 -4.23 -4.24 16.94
CA ILE A 168 -3.03 -5.03 17.09
C ILE A 168 -2.50 -5.41 15.71
N THR A 169 -1.20 -5.20 15.52
CA THR A 169 -0.47 -5.60 14.33
C THR A 169 -0.28 -7.11 14.33
N LEU A 170 -0.70 -7.77 13.26
CA LEU A 170 -0.56 -9.21 13.03
C LEU A 170 0.70 -9.51 12.19
N TRP A 171 1.08 -8.59 11.32
CA TRP A 171 2.24 -8.66 10.43
C TRP A 171 2.72 -7.22 10.15
N PRO A 172 4.02 -6.93 9.92
CA PRO A 172 5.15 -7.85 9.71
C PRO A 172 5.68 -8.48 10.98
N MET A 173 6.50 -9.52 10.85
CA MET A 173 7.23 -10.09 12.00
C MET A 173 8.14 -9.04 12.63
N LYS A 174 8.45 -9.20 13.93
CA LYS A 174 9.54 -8.44 14.54
C LYS A 174 10.83 -8.84 13.83
N ASP A 175 11.61 -7.85 13.41
CA ASP A 175 12.80 -8.04 12.58
C ASP A 175 13.95 -8.67 13.41
N ASP A 176 13.85 -9.97 13.70
CA ASP A 176 14.83 -10.73 14.47
C ASP A 176 15.87 -11.45 13.57
N SER A 177 15.74 -11.38 12.24
CA SER A 177 16.64 -12.08 11.31
C SER A 177 17.27 -11.13 10.28
N LYS A 178 18.26 -10.35 10.72
CA LYS A 178 19.13 -9.54 9.82
C LYS A 178 19.69 -10.34 8.63
N ASN A 179 19.84 -11.66 8.77
CA ASN A 179 20.42 -12.54 7.76
C ASN A 179 19.46 -12.87 6.60
N ASP A 180 18.14 -12.89 6.83
CA ASP A 180 17.16 -13.30 5.81
C ASP A 180 17.08 -12.32 4.64
N GLY A 181 17.29 -11.03 4.92
CA GLY A 181 17.32 -9.97 3.90
C GLY A 181 18.56 -10.07 3.02
N GLU A 182 19.73 -10.26 3.61
CA GLU A 182 21.00 -10.38 2.89
C GLU A 182 21.06 -11.64 2.02
N ASP A 183 20.65 -12.79 2.56
CA ASP A 183 20.62 -14.05 1.81
C ASP A 183 19.67 -13.99 0.61
N TYR A 184 18.51 -13.36 0.78
CA TYR A 184 17.57 -13.16 -0.31
C TYR A 184 18.13 -12.18 -1.35
N PHE A 185 18.71 -11.06 -0.92
CA PHE A 185 19.37 -10.11 -1.81
C PHE A 185 20.51 -10.77 -2.60
N ASN A 186 21.31 -11.62 -1.97
CA ASN A 186 22.38 -12.37 -2.63
C ASN A 186 21.87 -13.33 -3.71
N LYS A 187 20.69 -13.94 -3.52
CA LYS A 187 20.02 -14.74 -4.56
C LYS A 187 19.60 -13.85 -5.74
N ILE A 188 18.95 -12.72 -5.46
CA ILE A 188 18.48 -11.77 -6.46
C ILE A 188 19.65 -11.17 -7.25
N LYS A 189 20.72 -10.78 -6.57
CA LYS A 189 21.99 -10.33 -7.17
C LYS A 189 22.49 -11.30 -8.24
N LYS A 190 22.55 -12.59 -7.90
CA LYS A 190 22.98 -13.65 -8.83
C LYS A 190 22.01 -13.80 -10.00
N GLU A 191 20.70 -13.76 -9.72
CA GLU A 191 19.67 -13.88 -10.76
C GLU A 191 19.71 -12.74 -11.78
N PHE A 192 19.92 -11.50 -11.35
CA PHE A 192 20.03 -10.33 -12.23
C PHE A 192 21.44 -10.08 -12.78
N ASN A 193 22.43 -10.85 -12.33
CA ASN A 193 23.83 -10.63 -12.66
C ASN A 193 24.25 -9.16 -12.43
N LEU A 194 23.90 -8.60 -11.27
CA LEU A 194 24.20 -7.21 -10.95
C LEU A 194 25.71 -6.98 -10.98
N SER A 195 26.15 -5.93 -11.69
CA SER A 195 27.56 -5.55 -11.66
C SER A 195 27.96 -5.09 -10.26
N GLU A 196 29.23 -5.32 -9.89
CA GLU A 196 29.76 -4.91 -8.58
C GLU A 196 29.54 -3.41 -8.32
N LYS A 197 29.68 -2.58 -9.36
CA LYS A 197 29.43 -1.13 -9.29
C LYS A 197 27.97 -0.82 -9.00
N PHE A 198 27.04 -1.46 -9.71
CA PHE A 198 25.60 -1.27 -9.53
C PHE A 198 25.17 -1.72 -8.13
N GLU A 199 25.59 -2.91 -7.72
CA GLU A 199 25.31 -3.47 -6.40
C GLU A 199 25.82 -2.56 -5.27
N LYS A 200 27.10 -2.17 -5.31
CA LYS A 200 27.69 -1.29 -4.29
C LYS A 200 26.90 0.01 -4.16
N ARG A 201 26.47 0.59 -5.29
CA ARG A 201 25.70 1.84 -5.31
C ARG A 201 24.28 1.64 -4.77
N LEU A 202 23.60 0.56 -5.12
CA LEU A 202 22.27 0.21 -4.61
C LEU A 202 22.28 0.01 -3.10
N ILE A 203 23.25 -0.76 -2.59
CA ILE A 203 23.41 -0.98 -1.15
C ILE A 203 23.77 0.34 -0.43
N TYR A 204 24.65 1.16 -1.02
CA TYR A 204 25.03 2.46 -0.47
C TYR A 204 23.83 3.40 -0.31
N LEU A 205 23.04 3.57 -1.38
CA LEU A 205 21.79 4.34 -1.34
C LEU A 205 20.85 3.82 -0.25
N SER A 206 20.68 2.50 -0.16
CA SER A 206 19.79 1.88 0.80
C SER A 206 20.24 2.05 2.25
N ARG A 207 21.55 2.02 2.50
CA ARG A 207 22.14 2.35 3.80
C ARG A 207 21.93 3.81 4.16
N ASN A 208 22.06 4.74 3.22
CA ASN A 208 21.80 6.16 3.48
C ASN A 208 20.34 6.41 3.86
N VAL A 209 19.38 5.72 3.23
CA VAL A 209 17.98 5.76 3.65
C VAL A 209 17.81 5.27 5.09
N CYS A 210 18.40 4.13 5.43
CA CYS A 210 18.31 3.57 6.80
C CYS A 210 18.96 4.49 7.84
N ASN A 211 20.11 5.08 7.50
CA ASN A 211 20.83 6.02 8.36
C ASN A 211 20.00 7.27 8.59
N LEU A 212 19.45 7.88 7.53
CA LEU A 212 18.59 9.06 7.64
C LEU A 212 17.36 8.77 8.53
N ALA A 213 16.67 7.65 8.30
CA ALA A 213 15.54 7.25 9.12
C ALA A 213 15.92 7.05 10.60
N SER A 214 17.07 6.41 10.86
CA SER A 214 17.58 6.15 12.21
C SER A 214 17.99 7.44 12.94
N GLU A 215 18.66 8.35 12.25
CA GLU A 215 19.06 9.67 12.77
C GLU A 215 17.83 10.52 13.10
N CYS A 216 16.86 10.60 12.18
CA CYS A 216 15.60 11.31 12.42
C CYS A 216 14.84 10.71 13.62
N THR A 217 14.78 9.38 13.71
CA THR A 217 14.13 8.69 14.84
C THR A 217 14.81 9.03 16.17
N SER A 218 16.14 9.09 16.18
CA SER A 218 16.94 9.41 17.37
C SER A 218 16.77 10.86 17.82
N MET A 219 16.43 11.78 16.91
CA MET A 219 16.25 13.20 17.18
C MET A 219 14.77 13.63 17.26
N ARG A 220 13.83 12.67 17.29
CA ARG A 220 12.37 12.94 17.18
C ARG A 220 11.83 13.96 18.19
N GLU A 221 12.38 14.00 19.40
CA GLU A 221 11.92 14.90 20.47
C GLU A 221 12.37 16.35 20.26
N ASN A 222 13.43 16.56 19.49
CA ASN A 222 14.03 17.86 19.19
C ASN A 222 13.84 18.25 17.72
N TYR A 223 12.80 17.73 17.06
CA TYR A 223 12.57 17.97 15.64
C TYR A 223 12.18 19.44 15.39
N ASP A 224 12.95 20.11 14.52
CA ASP A 224 12.77 21.52 14.19
C ASP A 224 12.99 21.81 12.69
N SER A 225 12.95 23.08 12.29
CA SER A 225 13.21 23.51 10.90
C SER A 225 14.61 23.17 10.39
N GLY A 226 15.60 23.07 11.28
CA GLY A 226 16.96 22.65 10.93
C GLY A 226 17.00 21.18 10.51
N MET A 227 16.21 20.34 11.17
CA MET A 227 16.03 18.94 10.78
C MET A 227 15.32 18.78 9.44
N VAL A 228 14.32 19.61 9.13
CA VAL A 228 13.67 19.60 7.80
C VAL A 228 14.72 19.85 6.70
N SER A 229 15.52 20.92 6.83
CA SER A 229 16.58 21.22 5.85
C SER A 229 17.66 20.13 5.78
N TYR A 230 17.93 19.43 6.89
CA TYR A 230 18.84 18.28 6.90
C TYR A 230 18.28 17.11 6.10
N VAL A 231 17.00 16.79 6.25
CA VAL A 231 16.30 15.73 5.51
C VAL A 231 16.34 16.05 4.01
N GLU A 232 15.91 17.25 3.61
CA GLU A 232 15.88 17.68 2.20
C GLU A 232 17.25 17.53 1.52
N LYS A 233 18.32 18.00 2.16
CA LYS A 233 19.69 17.89 1.62
C LYS A 233 20.16 16.45 1.47
N ASN A 234 19.79 15.57 2.39
CA ASN A 234 20.14 14.15 2.29
C ASN A 234 19.34 13.46 1.18
N ILE A 235 18.06 13.80 1.04
CA ILE A 235 17.21 13.32 -0.05
C ILE A 235 17.75 13.76 -1.40
N GLU A 236 18.11 15.04 -1.57
CA GLU A 236 18.70 15.57 -2.82
C GLU A 236 19.97 14.79 -3.23
N ARG A 237 20.86 14.49 -2.26
CA ARG A 237 22.06 13.67 -2.53
C ARG A 237 21.69 12.25 -2.96
N MET A 238 20.73 11.63 -2.27
CA MET A 238 20.25 10.28 -2.59
C MET A 238 19.53 10.21 -3.94
N GLN A 239 18.85 11.29 -4.36
CA GLN A 239 18.25 11.40 -5.69
C GLN A 239 19.31 11.31 -6.79
N GLY A 240 20.49 11.89 -6.60
CA GLY A 240 21.63 11.73 -7.52
C GLY A 240 22.08 10.27 -7.68
N ASP A 241 22.13 9.52 -6.58
CA ASP A 241 22.47 8.09 -6.58
C ASP A 241 21.38 7.25 -7.24
N TYR A 242 20.10 7.56 -6.95
CA TYR A 242 18.95 6.89 -7.54
C TYR A 242 18.85 7.15 -9.06
N PHE A 243 19.10 8.39 -9.50
CA PHE A 243 19.14 8.74 -10.92
C PHE A 243 20.24 7.98 -11.66
N TYR A 244 21.43 7.84 -11.06
CA TYR A 244 22.48 6.98 -11.61
C TYR A 244 22.00 5.54 -11.79
N LEU A 245 21.38 4.96 -10.75
CA LEU A 245 20.85 3.58 -10.80
C LEU A 245 19.75 3.44 -11.86
N GLN A 246 18.88 4.43 -12.05
CA GLN A 246 17.86 4.44 -13.11
C GLN A 246 18.44 4.41 -14.52
N ASN A 247 19.56 5.09 -14.76
CA ASN A 247 20.22 5.09 -16.07
C ASN A 247 20.91 3.74 -16.33
N GLU A 248 21.61 3.22 -15.33
CA GLU A 248 22.28 1.92 -15.44
C GLU A 248 21.28 0.77 -15.55
N SER A 249 20.15 0.85 -14.84
CA SER A 249 19.11 -0.18 -14.86
C SER A 249 18.50 -0.33 -16.25
N HIS A 250 18.39 0.75 -17.04
CA HIS A 250 17.92 0.67 -18.41
C HIS A 250 18.86 -0.19 -19.28
N ASN A 251 20.17 -0.04 -19.11
CA ASN A 251 21.16 -0.86 -19.81
C ASN A 251 21.20 -2.29 -19.30
N LEU A 252 21.00 -2.50 -18.00
CA LEU A 252 20.95 -3.83 -17.40
C LEU A 252 19.72 -4.61 -17.91
N PHE A 253 18.54 -4.00 -17.84
CA PHE A 253 17.28 -4.69 -18.06
C PHE A 253 16.94 -4.93 -19.53
N ARG A 254 17.48 -4.13 -20.47
CA ARG A 254 17.24 -4.30 -21.92
C ARG A 254 17.65 -5.67 -22.47
N HIS A 255 18.50 -6.40 -21.75
CA HIS A 255 19.01 -7.71 -22.16
C HIS A 255 18.11 -8.87 -21.72
N PHE A 256 17.11 -8.62 -20.87
CA PHE A 256 16.18 -9.63 -20.40
C PHE A 256 14.89 -9.61 -21.23
N LYS A 257 14.31 -10.80 -21.43
CA LYS A 257 12.98 -10.94 -22.02
C LYS A 257 11.92 -10.42 -21.04
N GLU A 258 10.83 -9.83 -21.55
CA GLU A 258 9.75 -9.28 -20.73
C GLU A 258 9.17 -10.31 -19.74
N GLU A 259 8.88 -11.54 -20.19
CA GLU A 259 8.39 -12.62 -19.33
C GLU A 259 9.34 -12.92 -18.16
N TRP A 260 10.64 -12.85 -18.41
CA TRP A 260 11.65 -13.11 -17.38
C TRP A 260 11.67 -11.98 -16.34
N LEU A 261 11.54 -10.72 -16.76
CA LEU A 261 11.44 -9.57 -15.85
C LEU A 261 10.17 -9.65 -14.99
N SER A 262 9.04 -10.01 -15.61
CA SER A 262 7.77 -10.20 -14.89
C SER A 262 7.90 -11.26 -13.77
N ASP A 263 8.56 -12.39 -14.04
CA ASP A 263 8.82 -13.41 -13.02
C ASP A 263 9.70 -12.90 -11.88
N LYS A 264 10.66 -12.00 -12.16
CA LYS A 264 11.50 -11.40 -11.11
C LYS A 264 10.76 -10.36 -10.27
N ILE A 265 9.91 -9.56 -10.90
CA ILE A 265 9.06 -8.60 -10.18
C ILE A 265 8.17 -9.36 -9.19
N ILE A 266 7.58 -10.49 -9.59
CA ILE A 266 6.78 -11.32 -8.67
C ILE A 266 7.59 -11.69 -7.41
N LYS A 267 8.84 -12.15 -7.57
CA LYS A 267 9.71 -12.49 -6.43
C LYS A 267 10.12 -11.28 -5.58
N LEU A 268 10.29 -10.11 -6.19
CA LEU A 268 10.59 -8.86 -5.48
C LEU A 268 9.37 -8.42 -4.66
N ASN A 269 8.18 -8.45 -5.27
CA ASN A 269 6.91 -8.13 -4.62
C ASN A 269 6.66 -9.06 -3.44
N GLU A 270 6.78 -10.40 -3.63
CA GLU A 270 6.66 -11.38 -2.54
C GLU A 270 7.59 -11.08 -1.35
N PHE A 271 8.80 -10.59 -1.63
CA PHE A 271 9.72 -10.16 -0.58
C PHE A 271 9.27 -8.86 0.09
N ASN A 272 8.87 -7.85 -0.68
CA ASN A 272 8.40 -6.57 -0.13
C ASN A 272 7.10 -6.75 0.68
N HIS A 273 6.26 -7.72 0.31
CA HIS A 273 5.11 -8.12 1.10
C HIS A 273 5.48 -8.69 2.47
N LYS A 274 6.74 -9.09 2.74
CA LYS A 274 7.18 -9.42 4.11
C LYS A 274 7.02 -8.25 5.08
N TYR A 275 7.01 -7.01 4.58
CA TYR A 275 6.85 -5.80 5.37
C TYR A 275 5.46 -5.18 5.26
N ASN A 276 4.49 -5.87 4.66
CA ASN A 276 3.11 -5.37 4.62
C ASN A 276 2.49 -5.35 6.03
N ILE A 277 1.67 -4.34 6.35
CA ILE A 277 0.95 -4.31 7.62
C ILE A 277 -0.37 -5.03 7.50
N VAL A 278 -0.56 -6.04 8.36
CA VAL A 278 -1.83 -6.71 8.61
C VAL A 278 -2.27 -6.40 10.03
N PHE A 279 -3.53 -6.04 10.25
CA PHE A 279 -4.02 -5.75 11.59
C PHE A 279 -5.49 -6.10 11.79
N GLN A 280 -5.86 -6.25 13.06
CA GLN A 280 -7.24 -6.37 13.53
C GLN A 280 -7.46 -5.51 14.77
N ASN A 281 -8.71 -5.30 15.16
CA ASN A 281 -9.02 -4.72 16.48
C ASN A 281 -8.58 -5.67 17.62
N THR A 282 -8.10 -5.13 18.73
CA THR A 282 -7.54 -5.90 19.85
C THR A 282 -8.60 -6.76 20.54
N GLN A 283 -9.79 -6.20 20.76
CA GLN A 283 -10.89 -6.86 21.48
C GLN A 283 -12.00 -7.25 20.53
N SER A 284 -12.50 -8.49 20.61
CA SER A 284 -13.66 -8.91 19.81
C SER A 284 -14.94 -8.27 20.34
N ASP A 285 -15.53 -7.35 19.59
CA ASP A 285 -16.69 -6.54 20.02
C ASP A 285 -17.89 -6.61 19.06
N GLY A 286 -17.90 -7.60 18.17
CA GLY A 286 -18.94 -7.78 17.14
C GLY A 286 -18.85 -6.77 15.97
N HIS A 287 -17.92 -5.81 16.06
CA HIS A 287 -17.55 -4.86 15.01
C HIS A 287 -16.11 -5.10 14.55
N ASN A 288 -15.73 -6.38 14.51
CA ASN A 288 -14.36 -6.79 14.21
C ASN A 288 -13.97 -6.42 12.77
N ILE A 289 -12.74 -5.98 12.60
CA ILE A 289 -12.14 -5.68 11.30
C ILE A 289 -10.87 -6.50 11.09
N LEU A 290 -10.62 -6.88 9.84
CA LEU A 290 -9.35 -7.42 9.40
C LEU A 290 -8.90 -6.64 8.17
N PHE A 291 -7.80 -5.91 8.30
CA PHE A 291 -7.15 -5.23 7.18
C PHE A 291 -5.88 -5.98 6.84
N THR A 292 -5.82 -6.48 5.61
CA THR A 292 -4.83 -7.48 5.21
C THR A 292 -3.67 -6.92 4.41
N GLY A 293 -3.59 -5.61 4.20
CA GLY A 293 -2.62 -5.03 3.26
C GLY A 293 -2.60 -5.83 1.96
N ASP A 294 -1.39 -6.23 1.56
CA ASP A 294 -1.10 -7.15 0.45
C ASP A 294 -0.46 -8.44 0.98
N MET A 295 -1.18 -9.06 1.92
CA MET A 295 -0.77 -10.29 2.57
C MET A 295 -0.81 -11.50 1.63
N GLU A 296 0.28 -12.27 1.65
CA GLU A 296 0.43 -13.53 0.92
C GLU A 296 -0.23 -14.72 1.63
N ARG A 297 -0.52 -15.79 0.87
CA ARG A 297 -1.10 -17.03 1.41
C ARG A 297 -0.24 -17.66 2.52
N SER A 298 1.07 -17.60 2.39
CA SER A 298 2.02 -18.13 3.38
C SER A 298 1.92 -17.39 4.71
N GLN A 299 1.71 -16.07 4.67
CA GLN A 299 1.51 -15.23 5.85
C GLN A 299 0.17 -15.54 6.50
N MET A 300 -0.92 -15.67 5.72
CA MET A 300 -2.22 -16.08 6.27
C MET A 300 -2.13 -17.43 6.98
N LYS A 301 -1.47 -18.43 6.36
CA LYS A 301 -1.24 -19.74 6.97
C LYS A 301 -0.47 -19.62 8.28
N TYR A 302 0.57 -18.80 8.32
CA TYR A 302 1.32 -18.52 9.56
C TYR A 302 0.39 -17.97 10.66
N LEU A 303 -0.45 -16.97 10.34
CA LEU A 303 -1.40 -16.36 11.29
C LEU A 303 -2.43 -17.36 11.84
N GLU A 304 -2.76 -18.40 11.08
CA GLU A 304 -3.74 -19.41 11.46
C GLU A 304 -3.15 -20.53 12.32
N GLU A 305 -1.86 -20.80 12.17
CA GLU A 305 -1.15 -21.86 12.88
C GLU A 305 -0.58 -21.40 14.23
N HIS A 306 -0.28 -20.10 14.38
CA HIS A 306 0.36 -19.55 15.57
C HIS A 306 -0.64 -18.95 16.56
N SER A 307 -0.54 -19.34 17.83
CA SER A 307 -1.51 -19.01 18.89
C SER A 307 -1.18 -17.77 19.71
N ASP A 308 -0.01 -17.14 19.50
CA ASP A 308 0.43 -15.93 20.21
C ASP A 308 -0.53 -14.74 20.00
N ILE A 309 -1.08 -14.60 18.79
CA ILE A 309 -2.14 -13.63 18.48
C ILE A 309 -3.20 -14.34 17.66
N THR A 310 -4.35 -14.59 18.28
CA THR A 310 -5.45 -15.32 17.64
C THR A 310 -6.31 -14.39 16.78
N LEU A 311 -6.58 -14.82 15.54
CA LEU A 311 -7.56 -14.16 14.68
C LEU A 311 -8.98 -14.29 15.25
N HIS A 312 -9.78 -13.24 15.12
CA HIS A 312 -11.19 -13.31 15.52
C HIS A 312 -11.97 -14.33 14.69
N LYS A 313 -12.96 -14.98 15.31
CA LYS A 313 -13.81 -15.98 14.63
C LYS A 313 -14.76 -15.37 13.59
N CYS A 314 -15.19 -14.13 13.80
CA CYS A 314 -16.14 -13.44 12.95
C CYS A 314 -15.68 -12.01 12.68
N TYR A 315 -15.78 -11.54 11.43
CA TYR A 315 -15.49 -10.15 11.06
C TYR A 315 -16.70 -9.42 10.50
N LYS A 316 -16.88 -8.17 10.94
CA LYS A 316 -17.83 -7.25 10.31
C LYS A 316 -17.28 -6.76 8.97
N TYR A 317 -15.98 -6.47 8.88
CA TYR A 317 -15.32 -6.01 7.65
C TYR A 317 -13.99 -6.73 7.45
N ILE A 318 -13.74 -7.23 6.23
CA ILE A 318 -12.41 -7.70 5.80
C ILE A 318 -12.00 -6.91 4.56
N LYS A 319 -10.86 -6.22 4.57
CA LYS A 319 -10.23 -5.73 3.34
C LYS A 319 -9.53 -6.91 2.69
N ILE A 320 -9.79 -7.15 1.41
CA ILE A 320 -9.21 -8.27 0.66
C ILE A 320 -7.80 -7.90 0.17
N PRO A 321 -6.79 -8.78 0.30
CA PRO A 321 -5.41 -8.45 -0.08
C PRO A 321 -5.22 -8.38 -1.60
N HIS A 322 -4.18 -7.67 -2.05
CA HIS A 322 -3.79 -7.51 -3.46
C HIS A 322 -4.94 -7.07 -4.36
N HIS A 323 -5.82 -6.21 -3.84
CA HIS A 323 -7.04 -5.79 -4.52
C HIS A 323 -7.89 -6.98 -5.03
N GLY A 324 -7.75 -8.16 -4.42
CA GLY A 324 -8.45 -9.39 -4.78
C GLY A 324 -7.99 -10.06 -6.08
N THR A 325 -6.78 -9.81 -6.59
CA THR A 325 -6.29 -10.33 -7.87
C THR A 325 -6.11 -11.87 -7.94
N LYS A 326 -6.19 -12.46 -9.15
CA LYS A 326 -6.33 -13.90 -9.46
C LYS A 326 -5.18 -14.82 -8.98
N LYS A 327 -4.05 -14.29 -8.50
CA LYS A 327 -2.92 -15.11 -8.02
C LYS A 327 -2.85 -15.22 -6.50
N HIS A 328 -3.55 -14.33 -5.79
CA HIS A 328 -3.40 -14.16 -4.35
C HIS A 328 -4.68 -14.49 -3.58
N GLY A 329 -5.60 -15.28 -4.18
CA GLY A 329 -6.87 -15.66 -3.55
C GLY A 329 -6.67 -16.36 -2.20
N ILE A 330 -7.21 -15.83 -1.12
CA ILE A 330 -7.25 -16.43 0.23
C ILE A 330 -8.71 -16.71 0.60
N ASP A 331 -9.00 -17.91 1.12
CA ASP A 331 -10.35 -18.25 1.57
C ASP A 331 -10.65 -17.70 2.96
N PHE A 332 -11.51 -16.68 3.02
CA PHE A 332 -11.97 -16.08 4.28
C PHE A 332 -13.33 -16.64 4.76
N SER A 333 -13.90 -17.66 4.11
CA SER A 333 -15.24 -18.19 4.41
C SER A 333 -15.40 -18.60 5.88
N LYS A 334 -14.36 -19.21 6.47
CA LYS A 334 -14.36 -19.65 7.87
C LYS A 334 -14.49 -18.53 8.90
N TYR A 335 -14.22 -17.28 8.50
CA TYR A 335 -14.34 -16.12 9.38
C TYR A 335 -15.69 -15.40 9.28
N SER A 336 -16.66 -16.00 8.58
CA SER A 336 -18.04 -15.50 8.44
C SER A 336 -18.12 -13.98 8.20
N PRO A 337 -17.41 -13.43 7.19
CA PRO A 337 -17.35 -11.98 6.99
C PRO A 337 -18.72 -11.42 6.63
N LYS A 338 -19.16 -10.38 7.36
CA LYS A 338 -20.39 -9.64 6.98
C LYS A 338 -20.16 -8.77 5.74
N ASN A 339 -18.98 -8.18 5.62
CA ASN A 339 -18.58 -7.33 4.50
C ASN A 339 -17.17 -7.69 4.06
N ILE A 340 -16.95 -7.72 2.75
CA ILE A 340 -15.60 -7.74 2.18
C ILE A 340 -15.38 -6.50 1.32
N ILE A 341 -14.22 -5.87 1.44
CA ILE A 341 -13.85 -4.66 0.71
C ILE A 341 -12.81 -5.04 -0.34
N ILE A 342 -13.12 -4.76 -1.61
CA ILE A 342 -12.27 -5.07 -2.77
C ILE A 342 -12.03 -3.78 -3.57
N THR A 343 -10.84 -3.24 -3.44
CA THR A 343 -10.38 -1.97 -4.01
C THR A 343 -9.74 -2.17 -5.38
N ASN A 344 -10.48 -2.74 -6.34
CA ASN A 344 -9.97 -3.15 -7.64
C ASN A 344 -10.61 -2.37 -8.79
N GLY A 345 -9.86 -2.20 -9.88
CA GLY A 345 -10.32 -1.70 -11.17
C GLY A 345 -9.55 -2.28 -12.36
N GLN A 346 -9.94 -1.90 -13.57
CA GLN A 346 -9.21 -2.28 -14.78
C GLN A 346 -7.88 -1.54 -14.84
N VAL A 347 -6.83 -2.25 -15.25
CA VAL A 347 -5.48 -1.70 -15.45
C VAL A 347 -5.13 -1.79 -16.94
N GLY A 348 -4.65 -0.70 -17.52
CA GLY A 348 -4.31 -0.55 -18.93
C GLY A 348 -2.97 -1.18 -19.31
N MET A 349 -2.80 -2.49 -19.08
CA MET A 349 -1.57 -3.23 -19.41
C MET A 349 -1.86 -4.52 -20.19
N ASN A 350 -0.85 -5.04 -20.89
CA ASN A 350 -0.93 -6.27 -21.70
C ASN A 350 -1.39 -7.50 -20.89
N SER A 351 -1.12 -7.52 -19.57
CA SER A 351 -1.47 -8.60 -18.63
C SER A 351 -2.79 -8.36 -17.87
N ASN A 352 -3.79 -7.71 -18.47
CA ASN A 352 -5.06 -7.34 -17.81
C ASN A 352 -5.78 -8.51 -17.08
N ASP A 353 -5.49 -9.75 -17.46
CA ASP A 353 -6.06 -10.95 -16.83
C ASP A 353 -5.54 -11.25 -15.41
N SER A 354 -4.31 -10.86 -15.06
CA SER A 354 -3.75 -11.02 -13.70
C SER A 354 -4.40 -10.07 -12.69
N TYR A 355 -4.78 -8.88 -13.14
CA TYR A 355 -5.42 -7.84 -12.34
C TYR A 355 -6.91 -8.11 -12.07
N LYS A 356 -7.48 -9.18 -12.64
CA LYS A 356 -8.89 -9.54 -12.45
C LYS A 356 -9.12 -10.07 -11.05
N ILE A 357 -10.28 -9.70 -10.48
CA ILE A 357 -10.72 -10.20 -9.18
C ILE A 357 -10.87 -11.73 -9.26
N ASP A 358 -10.24 -12.44 -8.33
CA ASP A 358 -10.31 -13.89 -8.18
C ASP A 358 -11.75 -14.34 -7.93
N THR A 359 -12.11 -15.51 -8.47
CA THR A 359 -13.46 -16.03 -8.33
C THR A 359 -13.82 -16.42 -6.91
N ILE A 360 -12.83 -16.83 -6.10
CA ILE A 360 -13.04 -17.23 -4.71
C ILE A 360 -13.74 -16.15 -3.89
N TYR A 361 -13.40 -14.88 -4.14
CA TYR A 361 -14.00 -13.76 -3.42
C TYR A 361 -15.44 -13.51 -3.83
N GLY A 362 -15.83 -13.87 -5.06
CA GLY A 362 -17.22 -13.80 -5.52
C GLY A 362 -18.15 -14.81 -4.86
N ASP A 363 -17.59 -15.93 -4.39
CA ASP A 363 -18.32 -17.03 -3.78
C ASP A 363 -18.47 -16.88 -2.26
N LEU A 364 -17.80 -15.89 -1.64
CA LEU A 364 -17.95 -15.57 -0.22
C LEU A 364 -19.38 -15.10 0.08
N ASN A 365 -19.99 -15.70 1.11
CA ASN A 365 -21.29 -15.29 1.64
C ASN A 365 -21.17 -14.00 2.48
N ALA A 366 -20.90 -12.88 1.81
CA ALA A 366 -20.70 -11.57 2.41
C ALA A 366 -21.32 -10.46 1.57
N ARG A 367 -21.43 -9.25 2.14
CA ARG A 367 -21.69 -8.04 1.35
C ARG A 367 -20.40 -7.54 0.70
N HIS A 368 -20.31 -7.55 -0.62
CA HIS A 368 -19.16 -7.11 -1.40
C HIS A 368 -19.17 -5.59 -1.56
N VAL A 369 -18.16 -4.90 -1.04
CA VAL A 369 -17.95 -3.47 -1.22
C VAL A 369 -16.81 -3.30 -2.20
N CYS A 370 -17.10 -2.80 -3.41
CA CYS A 370 -16.10 -2.66 -4.46
C CYS A 370 -15.95 -1.21 -4.88
N THR A 371 -14.71 -0.75 -5.04
CA THR A 371 -14.42 0.58 -5.62
C THR A 371 -14.88 0.62 -7.07
N ASN A 372 -14.44 -0.35 -7.87
CA ASN A 372 -14.86 -0.55 -9.25
C ASN A 372 -15.17 -2.03 -9.52
N SER A 373 -15.66 -2.31 -10.73
CA SER A 373 -16.09 -3.62 -11.16
C SER A 373 -15.77 -3.95 -12.61
N ASN A 374 -15.19 -2.99 -13.34
CA ASN A 374 -14.80 -3.11 -14.75
C ASN A 374 -13.77 -4.23 -15.03
N ASN A 375 -13.15 -4.83 -14.00
CA ASN A 375 -12.24 -5.96 -14.11
C ASN A 375 -12.67 -7.23 -13.35
N CYS A 376 -13.96 -7.40 -13.05
CA CYS A 376 -14.47 -8.51 -12.24
C CYS A 376 -14.96 -9.71 -13.08
N LYS A 377 -14.38 -10.92 -12.88
CA LYS A 377 -14.85 -12.18 -13.50
C LYS A 377 -16.09 -12.76 -12.85
N ASN A 378 -16.38 -12.41 -11.60
CA ASN A 378 -17.53 -12.92 -10.85
C ASN A 378 -18.87 -12.39 -11.36
N CYS A 379 -18.87 -11.36 -12.21
CA CYS A 379 -20.09 -10.76 -12.73
C CYS A 379 -20.19 -11.03 -14.25
N LYS A 380 -21.06 -11.98 -14.62
CA LYS A 380 -21.15 -12.60 -15.97
C LYS A 380 -21.32 -11.61 -17.14
N TYR A 381 -21.91 -10.41 -16.95
CA TYR A 381 -22.14 -9.42 -18.03
C TYR A 381 -22.23 -7.94 -17.59
N LYS A 382 -21.93 -7.59 -16.34
CA LYS A 382 -22.75 -6.55 -15.67
C LYS A 382 -22.00 -5.62 -14.71
N CYS A 383 -20.93 -4.97 -15.15
CA CYS A 383 -20.12 -4.13 -14.26
C CYS A 383 -19.40 -2.96 -14.96
N LYS A 384 -19.93 -2.50 -16.10
CA LYS A 384 -19.34 -1.40 -16.87
C LYS A 384 -19.93 -0.02 -16.52
N VAL A 385 -21.08 0.01 -15.85
CA VAL A 385 -21.79 1.25 -15.49
C VAL A 385 -22.28 1.21 -14.04
N PRO A 386 -22.52 2.37 -13.38
CA PRO A 386 -22.87 2.42 -11.95
C PRO A 386 -24.16 1.68 -11.57
N SER A 387 -25.10 1.52 -12.51
CA SER A 387 -26.40 0.87 -12.31
C SER A 387 -26.34 -0.66 -12.35
N THR A 388 -25.16 -1.24 -12.54
CA THR A 388 -25.06 -2.67 -12.85
C THR A 388 -24.93 -3.56 -11.61
N ILE A 389 -25.72 -4.63 -11.58
CA ILE A 389 -25.88 -5.54 -10.44
C ILE A 389 -25.04 -6.82 -10.66
N CYS A 390 -24.29 -7.27 -9.65
CA CYS A 390 -23.52 -8.52 -9.73
C CYS A 390 -24.43 -9.77 -9.54
N ARG A 391 -23.83 -10.98 -9.59
CA ARG A 391 -24.52 -12.27 -9.61
C ARG A 391 -25.47 -12.50 -8.42
N ASN A 392 -25.17 -11.92 -7.24
CA ASN A 392 -26.08 -11.84 -6.10
C ASN A 392 -26.68 -10.42 -6.01
N LYS A 393 -27.99 -10.31 -6.20
CA LYS A 393 -28.69 -9.04 -6.43
C LYS A 393 -28.77 -8.11 -5.20
N ASP A 394 -28.56 -8.62 -3.98
CA ASP A 394 -28.83 -7.87 -2.74
C ASP A 394 -27.62 -7.69 -1.81
N SER A 395 -26.43 -8.11 -2.25
CA SER A 395 -25.23 -8.18 -1.39
C SER A 395 -24.04 -7.38 -1.90
N ARG A 396 -24.21 -6.38 -2.79
CA ARG A 396 -23.09 -5.59 -3.30
C ARG A 396 -23.26 -4.08 -3.18
N ILE A 397 -22.20 -3.40 -2.79
CA ILE A 397 -22.04 -1.94 -2.76
C ILE A 397 -20.94 -1.56 -3.74
N LEU A 398 -21.29 -0.81 -4.79
CA LEU A 398 -20.32 -0.23 -5.73
C LEU A 398 -20.08 1.25 -5.38
N VAL A 399 -18.81 1.65 -5.26
CA VAL A 399 -18.43 3.07 -4.99
C VAL A 399 -18.37 3.87 -6.28
N PHE A 400 -17.91 3.29 -7.39
CA PHE A 400 -17.65 3.84 -8.75
C PHE A 400 -18.31 5.17 -9.17
N SER A 401 -19.58 5.45 -8.82
CA SER A 401 -20.25 6.72 -9.12
C SER A 401 -20.14 7.81 -8.05
N LYS A 402 -19.39 7.56 -7.00
CA LYS A 402 -19.22 8.44 -5.85
C LYS A 402 -17.73 8.57 -5.56
N LEU A 403 -17.36 9.70 -4.97
CA LEU A 403 -16.00 9.89 -4.46
C LEU A 403 -15.68 8.89 -3.34
N TYR A 404 -16.67 8.59 -2.48
CA TYR A 404 -16.57 7.56 -1.45
C TYR A 404 -17.94 6.99 -1.06
N LYS A 405 -17.95 5.92 -0.26
CA LYS A 405 -19.16 5.37 0.35
C LYS A 405 -18.92 4.93 1.80
N LYS A 406 -19.85 5.28 2.69
CA LYS A 406 -19.91 4.83 4.08
C LYS A 406 -20.68 3.51 4.18
N ILE A 407 -20.22 2.54 4.98
CA ILE A 407 -20.79 1.16 5.02
C ILE A 407 -20.99 0.55 6.40
#